data_AF-X6MVY0-F1
#
_entry.id   AF-X6MVY0-F1
#
_cell.length_a   1.000
_cell.length_b   1.000
_cell.length_c   1.000
_cell.angle_alpha   90.00
_cell.angle_beta   90.00
_cell.angle_gamma   90.00
#
_symmetry.space_group_name_H-M   'P 1'
#
loop_
_entity.id
_entity.type
_entity.pdbx_description
1 polymer ?
#
loop_
_entity_poly.entity_id
_entity_poly.type
_entity_poly.pdbx_seq_one_letter_code
_entity_poly.pdbx_strand_id
1 'polypeptide(L)'
;MTNIHRNTKDGTTTNDNDANQLETTNQCNPVIVQFSLTQSSSEPFSANNKDIVSIDHTTNSTIFPLCTFYDRNQHELDANGTGCFVWKVVNNTQVMCACYHLTYFVLSSETFQPRVHFVTKTSVRDFNAHNLLLFPSGWIVVIVLVAVIIMLYFVTPTIDDQPLIAHGRGVYKQFRDKHWSSFRGYHERNITTSKDLNPFFKLVFLTLLALRCEHPLLSLFFRYKGSGYLKTQRLGALLTKWVCIVAISGFFFGASGHK
;
A
#
# COMPACT_ATOMS: atom_id res chain seq x y z
N MET A 1 23.82 1.48 34.11
CA MET A 1 22.91 0.98 35.17
C MET A 1 21.48 0.99 34.64
N THR A 2 21.00 -0.17 34.24
CA THR A 2 19.70 -0.41 33.59
C THR A 2 18.58 -0.41 34.63
N ASN A 3 17.61 0.50 34.50
CA ASN A 3 16.40 0.48 35.32
C ASN A 3 15.32 -0.34 34.61
N ILE A 4 15.03 -1.53 35.15
CA ILE A 4 13.98 -2.42 34.64
C ILE A 4 12.67 -2.02 35.33
N HIS A 5 11.81 -1.28 34.64
CA HIS A 5 10.46 -0.99 35.14
C HIS A 5 9.55 -2.21 34.87
N ARG A 6 9.35 -3.05 35.88
CA ARG A 6 8.28 -4.07 35.88
C ARG A 6 6.95 -3.40 36.21
N ASN A 7 6.01 -3.41 35.27
CA ASN A 7 4.60 -3.21 35.58
C ASN A 7 4.02 -4.56 36.02
N THR A 8 3.99 -4.80 37.32
CA THR A 8 3.34 -5.99 37.90
C THR A 8 1.95 -5.57 38.36
N LYS A 9 0.90 -6.15 37.77
CA LYS A 9 -0.44 -6.16 38.35
C LYS A 9 -0.61 -7.41 39.21
N ASP A 10 -0.99 -7.14 40.45
CA ASP A 10 -1.61 -7.99 41.47
C ASP A 10 -0.88 -9.26 41.93
N GLY A 11 -0.92 -9.44 43.25
CA GLY A 11 -0.05 -10.32 44.01
C GLY A 11 -0.64 -11.69 44.28
N THR A 12 0.25 -12.62 44.61
CA THR A 12 0.04 -13.63 45.65
C THR A 12 1.40 -14.18 46.07
N THR A 13 1.59 -14.35 47.36
CA THR A 13 2.78 -14.93 48.01
C THR A 13 2.83 -16.44 47.81
N THR A 14 3.93 -16.98 47.26
CA THR A 14 4.37 -18.36 47.54
C THR A 14 5.85 -18.59 47.19
N ASN A 15 6.55 -19.05 48.22
CA ASN A 15 7.80 -19.82 48.36
C ASN A 15 8.77 -20.05 47.19
N ASP A 16 10.04 -19.89 47.54
CA ASP A 16 11.25 -20.37 46.88
C ASP A 16 11.24 -21.89 46.64
N ASN A 17 11.94 -22.27 45.57
CA ASN A 17 12.28 -23.62 45.07
C ASN A 17 11.42 -24.11 43.90
N ASP A 18 11.62 -23.53 42.70
CA ASP A 18 11.48 -24.25 41.42
C ASP A 18 12.23 -23.49 40.31
N ALA A 19 13.51 -23.82 40.13
CA ALA A 19 14.37 -23.22 39.10
C ALA A 19 14.30 -23.95 37.75
N ASN A 20 13.45 -24.96 37.58
CA ASN A 20 13.37 -25.78 36.36
C ASN A 20 11.92 -26.11 35.99
N GLN A 21 11.08 -25.10 35.77
CA GLN A 21 9.84 -25.25 34.98
C GLN A 21 9.28 -23.86 34.65
N LEU A 22 9.86 -23.22 33.63
CA LEU A 22 9.22 -22.11 32.95
C LEU A 22 9.39 -22.23 31.43
N GLU A 23 9.24 -23.45 30.92
CA GLU A 23 8.82 -23.66 29.55
C GLU A 23 7.33 -23.96 29.56
N THR A 24 6.60 -23.32 28.64
CA THR A 24 5.17 -23.49 28.35
C THR A 24 4.19 -22.71 29.24
N THR A 25 4.25 -21.37 29.18
CA THR A 25 3.00 -20.60 29.37
C THR A 25 3.02 -19.32 28.53
N ASN A 26 2.12 -19.29 27.54
CA ASN A 26 1.56 -18.11 26.88
C ASN A 26 2.39 -17.42 25.76
N GLN A 27 2.01 -17.78 24.52
CA GLN A 27 1.90 -16.85 23.39
C GLN A 27 1.31 -15.49 23.86
N CYS A 28 1.73 -14.30 23.44
CA CYS A 28 2.79 -13.82 22.56
C CYS A 28 2.96 -12.31 22.87
N ASN A 29 3.33 -11.93 24.10
CA ASN A 29 3.62 -10.52 24.39
C ASN A 29 5.14 -10.32 24.48
N PRO A 30 5.73 -9.50 23.59
CA PRO A 30 7.15 -9.24 23.65
C PRO A 30 7.49 -8.51 24.94
N VAL A 31 8.64 -8.85 25.54
CA VAL A 31 9.20 -8.11 26.65
C VAL A 31 9.68 -6.77 26.12
N ILE A 32 9.20 -5.69 26.74
CA ILE A 32 9.58 -4.33 26.37
C ILE A 32 10.75 -3.91 27.24
N VAL A 33 11.88 -3.60 26.62
CA VAL A 33 13.09 -3.13 27.27
C VAL A 33 13.35 -1.70 26.82
N GLN A 34 13.59 -0.82 27.78
CA GLN A 34 13.89 0.59 27.52
C GLN A 34 15.37 0.87 27.75
N PHE A 35 16.03 1.35 26.70
CA PHE A 35 17.40 1.84 26.77
C PHE A 35 17.37 3.36 26.83
N SER A 36 18.07 3.92 27.83
CA SER A 36 18.32 5.37 27.91
C SER A 36 19.72 5.64 27.41
N LEU A 37 19.83 6.44 26.35
CA LEU A 37 21.11 6.80 25.75
C LEU A 37 21.72 7.96 26.52
N THR A 38 22.47 7.65 27.58
CA THR A 38 23.32 8.62 28.25
C THR A 38 24.67 8.69 27.53
N GLN A 39 25.12 9.89 27.16
CA GLN A 39 26.45 10.13 26.62
C GLN A 39 27.52 9.74 27.66
N SER A 40 27.89 8.47 27.72
CA SER A 40 29.08 8.02 28.44
C SER A 40 29.80 6.97 27.61
N SER A 41 31.03 7.33 27.24
CA SER A 41 31.90 6.77 26.22
C SER A 41 32.47 5.37 26.51
N SER A 42 31.65 4.37 26.85
CA SER A 42 32.17 3.01 27.09
C SER A 42 31.23 1.84 26.81
N GLU A 43 30.16 2.02 26.02
CA GLU A 43 29.27 0.93 25.61
C GLU A 43 29.12 0.86 24.07
N PRO A 44 28.79 -0.32 23.48
CA PRO A 44 28.94 -0.65 22.06
C PRO A 44 28.11 0.20 21.07
N PHE A 45 27.24 1.08 21.55
CA PHE A 45 26.53 2.07 20.72
C PHE A 45 27.03 3.48 21.05
N SER A 46 28.13 3.88 20.41
CA SER A 46 28.67 5.25 20.52
C SER A 46 28.00 6.14 19.48
N ALA A 47 26.77 6.58 19.76
CA ALA A 47 26.16 7.68 19.02
C ALA A 47 26.90 8.99 19.37
N ASN A 48 28.00 9.26 18.67
CA ASN A 48 28.82 10.46 18.87
C ASN A 48 28.10 11.76 18.48
N ASN A 49 26.89 11.67 17.91
CA ASN A 49 26.06 12.83 17.56
C ASN A 49 24.68 12.69 18.18
N LYS A 50 24.10 13.86 18.51
CA LYS A 50 22.93 14.13 19.35
C LYS A 50 21.59 13.49 18.89
N ASP A 51 21.61 12.64 17.87
CA ASP A 51 20.43 12.03 17.24
C ASP A 51 20.58 10.51 17.10
N ILE A 52 19.56 9.77 17.56
CA ILE A 52 19.44 8.30 17.47
C ILE A 52 19.39 7.81 16.02
N VAL A 53 18.90 8.67 15.13
CA VAL A 53 18.91 8.48 13.68
C VAL A 53 19.73 9.62 13.12
N SER A 54 21.02 9.37 12.90
CA SER A 54 21.87 10.32 12.20
C SER A 54 21.89 9.97 10.72
N ILE A 55 21.51 10.96 9.90
CA ILE A 55 21.70 10.90 8.46
C ILE A 55 23.09 11.48 8.22
N ASP A 56 24.07 10.61 7.97
CA ASP A 56 25.37 11.10 7.55
C ASP A 56 25.29 11.51 6.07
N HIS A 57 25.18 12.81 5.85
CA HIS A 57 25.12 13.42 4.53
C HIS A 57 26.42 13.25 3.72
N THR A 58 27.52 12.83 4.34
CA THR A 58 28.80 12.60 3.65
C THR A 58 28.92 11.16 3.12
N THR A 59 28.29 10.18 3.78
CA THR A 59 28.34 8.76 3.37
C THR A 59 27.02 8.22 2.81
N ASN A 60 25.95 9.01 2.77
CA ASN A 60 24.59 8.57 2.39
C ASN A 60 24.13 7.33 3.19
N SER A 61 24.63 7.14 4.40
CA SER A 61 24.27 6.04 5.27
C SER A 61 23.45 6.56 6.44
N THR A 62 22.39 5.84 6.78
CA THR A 62 21.57 6.15 7.96
C THR A 62 21.82 5.07 9.00
N ILE A 63 22.29 5.47 10.17
CA ILE A 63 22.50 4.54 11.29
C ILE A 63 21.15 4.35 11.96
N PHE A 64 20.68 3.10 12.00
CA PHE A 64 19.43 2.73 12.66
C PHE A 64 19.72 1.87 13.89
N PRO A 65 19.08 2.12 15.04
CA PRO A 65 19.26 1.27 16.22
C PRO A 65 18.73 -0.14 15.94
N LEU A 66 19.50 -1.15 16.31
CA LEU A 66 19.13 -2.56 16.23
C LEU A 66 19.06 -3.14 17.64
N CYS A 67 17.95 -3.79 17.96
CA CYS A 67 17.78 -4.46 19.24
C CYS A 67 18.31 -5.89 19.13
N THR A 68 19.34 -6.23 19.91
CA THR A 68 19.95 -7.56 19.91
C THR A 68 19.82 -8.23 21.27
N PHE A 69 19.84 -9.55 21.29
CA PHE A 69 19.81 -10.35 22.51
C PHE A 69 20.97 -11.34 22.50
N TYR A 70 21.40 -11.74 23.70
CA TYR A 70 22.41 -12.78 23.87
C TYR A 70 21.76 -14.15 23.67
N ASP A 71 22.18 -14.88 22.64
CA ASP A 71 21.74 -16.24 22.40
C ASP A 71 22.52 -17.20 23.31
N ARG A 72 21.81 -17.86 24.21
CA ARG A 72 22.41 -18.84 25.14
C ARG A 72 22.87 -20.11 24.42
N ASN A 73 22.26 -20.44 23.28
CA ASN A 73 22.60 -21.66 22.54
C ASN A 73 23.91 -21.51 21.78
N GLN A 74 24.15 -20.31 21.24
CA GLN A 74 25.35 -20.00 20.45
C GLN A 74 26.44 -19.29 21.29
N HIS A 75 26.13 -18.90 22.53
CA HIS A 75 27.02 -18.15 23.41
C HIS A 75 27.55 -16.85 22.79
N GLU A 76 26.75 -16.21 21.93
CA GLU A 76 27.08 -14.98 21.24
C GLU A 76 25.89 -14.01 21.18
N LEU A 77 26.16 -12.75 20.87
CA LEU A 77 25.12 -11.76 20.59
C LEU A 77 24.57 -12.03 19.19
N ASP A 78 23.25 -12.14 19.08
CA ASP A 78 22.61 -12.30 17.78
C ASP A 78 22.75 -10.99 16.98
N ALA A 79 23.69 -11.00 16.03
CA ALA A 79 23.96 -9.87 15.15
C ALA A 79 22.80 -9.58 14.18
N ASN A 80 21.91 -10.57 13.94
CA ASN A 80 20.82 -10.45 12.98
C ASN A 80 19.52 -9.90 13.60
N GLY A 81 19.48 -9.71 14.93
CA GLY A 81 18.32 -9.16 15.64
C GLY A 81 17.05 -10.02 15.53
N THR A 82 17.19 -11.32 15.37
CA THR A 82 16.05 -12.24 15.22
C THR A 82 15.18 -12.23 16.48
N GLY A 83 13.88 -12.03 16.34
CA GLY A 83 12.96 -12.01 17.48
C GLY A 83 13.05 -10.78 18.39
N CYS A 84 13.81 -9.75 18.02
CA CYS A 84 13.87 -8.44 18.68
C CYS A 84 13.68 -7.32 17.66
N PHE A 85 12.78 -6.37 17.92
CA PHE A 85 12.59 -5.21 17.04
C PHE A 85 12.45 -3.91 17.82
N VAL A 86 12.81 -2.80 17.18
CA VAL A 86 12.60 -1.46 17.73
C VAL A 86 11.11 -1.15 17.69
N TRP A 87 10.49 -1.02 18.86
CA TRP A 87 9.07 -0.67 18.98
C TRP A 87 8.84 0.82 18.81
N LYS A 88 9.65 1.63 19.49
CA LYS A 88 9.52 3.09 19.45
C LYS A 88 10.82 3.78 19.84
N VAL A 89 11.10 4.88 19.16
CA VAL A 89 12.11 5.85 19.58
C VAL A 89 11.40 7.05 20.21
N VAL A 90 11.73 7.38 21.45
CA VAL A 90 11.13 8.50 22.19
C VAL A 90 12.16 9.61 22.35
N ASN A 91 11.81 10.81 21.88
CA ASN A 91 12.55 12.06 22.08
C ASN A 91 14.04 11.99 21.74
N ASN A 92 14.44 11.21 20.72
CA ASN A 92 15.85 11.01 20.32
C ASN A 92 16.79 10.67 21.50
N THR A 93 16.27 10.13 22.60
CA THR A 93 17.06 9.83 23.81
C THR A 93 16.76 8.46 24.39
N GLN A 94 15.64 7.85 23.99
CA GLN A 94 15.22 6.55 24.47
C GLN A 94 14.82 5.65 23.31
N VAL A 95 15.29 4.41 23.33
CA VAL A 95 14.90 3.36 22.40
C VAL A 95 14.17 2.28 23.18
N MET A 96 12.97 1.95 22.74
CA MET A 96 12.18 0.84 23.27
C MET A 96 12.30 -0.34 22.32
N CYS A 97 12.85 -1.43 22.82
CA CYS A 97 12.98 -2.70 22.13
C CYS A 97 11.90 -3.66 22.59
N ALA A 98 11.30 -4.40 21.66
CA ALA A 98 10.35 -5.46 21.93
C ALA A 98 10.98 -6.80 21.50
N CYS A 99 11.17 -7.71 22.45
CA CYS A 99 11.86 -8.96 22.22
C CYS A 99 11.00 -10.15 22.67
N TYR A 100 11.05 -11.25 21.93
CA TYR A 100 10.38 -12.50 22.29
C TYR A 100 11.24 -13.42 23.17
N HIS A 101 12.54 -13.12 23.30
CA HIS A 101 13.49 -13.87 24.12
C HIS A 101 13.64 -13.25 25.51
N LEU A 102 13.85 -14.08 26.54
CA LEU A 102 14.09 -13.65 27.94
C LEU A 102 15.57 -13.82 28.30
N THR A 103 16.45 -12.99 27.75
CA THR A 103 17.90 -13.06 28.00
C THR A 103 18.50 -11.68 28.31
N TYR A 104 19.79 -11.49 28.04
CA TYR A 104 20.46 -10.21 28.14
C TYR A 104 20.29 -9.45 26.83
N PHE A 105 19.89 -8.19 26.92
CA PHE A 105 19.60 -7.35 25.77
C PHE A 105 20.67 -6.27 25.62
N VAL A 106 21.10 -6.03 24.38
CA VAL A 106 22.09 -5.01 24.04
C VAL A 106 21.57 -4.20 22.85
N LEU A 107 21.76 -2.89 22.92
CA LEU A 107 21.49 -2.00 21.81
C LEU A 107 22.70 -2.01 20.86
N SER A 108 22.47 -2.41 19.62
CA SER A 108 23.44 -2.37 18.54
C SER A 108 23.02 -1.34 17.48
N SER A 109 23.85 -1.12 16.47
CA SER A 109 23.55 -0.26 15.33
C SER A 109 23.76 -1.03 14.03
N GLU A 110 22.82 -0.87 13.09
CA GLU A 110 23.01 -1.31 11.72
C GLU A 110 23.00 -0.09 10.78
N THR A 111 23.92 -0.07 9.82
CA THR A 111 23.90 0.92 8.75
C THR A 111 22.89 0.48 7.71
N PHE A 112 21.70 1.08 7.72
CA PHE A 112 20.75 0.90 6.64
C PHE A 112 21.05 1.92 5.54
N GLN A 113 21.32 1.44 4.33
CA GLN A 113 21.42 2.30 3.15
C GLN A 113 20.10 2.17 2.37
N PRO A 114 19.14 3.11 2.51
CA PRO A 114 17.93 3.06 1.72
C PRO A 114 18.32 3.15 0.24
N ARG A 115 18.07 2.09 -0.54
CA ARG A 115 18.12 2.16 -2.01
C ARG A 115 16.88 2.88 -2.51
N VAL A 116 16.83 4.18 -2.25
CA VAL A 116 15.86 5.08 -2.86
C VAL A 116 16.38 5.43 -4.25
N HIS A 117 15.82 4.77 -5.27
CA HIS A 117 16.12 5.06 -6.66
C HIS A 117 15.42 6.38 -7.03
N PHE A 118 16.12 7.50 -6.86
CA PHE A 118 15.63 8.78 -7.33
C PHE A 118 15.80 8.88 -8.85
N VAL A 119 14.74 9.32 -9.53
CA VAL A 119 14.87 9.75 -10.92
C VAL A 119 15.68 11.04 -10.91
N THR A 120 16.97 10.94 -11.25
CA THR A 120 17.85 12.09 -11.33
C THR A 120 17.55 12.91 -12.59
N LYS A 121 17.80 14.22 -12.55
CA LYS A 121 17.63 15.10 -13.73
C LYS A 121 18.48 14.65 -14.93
N THR A 122 19.58 13.95 -14.67
CA THR A 122 20.43 13.32 -15.69
C THR A 122 19.72 12.17 -16.39
N SER A 123 18.96 11.32 -15.67
CA SER A 123 18.18 10.24 -16.28
C SER A 123 17.07 10.75 -17.23
N VAL A 124 16.53 11.95 -16.99
CA VAL A 124 15.56 12.57 -17.91
C VAL A 124 16.23 13.05 -19.20
N ARG A 125 17.51 13.43 -19.12
CA ARG A 125 18.30 13.94 -20.25
C ARG A 125 18.72 12.83 -21.21
N ASP A 126 18.70 11.58 -20.77
CA ASP A 126 18.96 10.39 -21.60
C ASP A 126 17.76 9.99 -22.48
N PHE A 127 16.65 10.75 -22.45
CA PHE A 127 15.53 10.59 -23.38
C PHE A 127 15.88 11.15 -24.77
N ASN A 128 16.80 10.47 -25.47
CA ASN A 128 17.15 10.76 -26.86
C ASN A 128 16.45 9.77 -27.80
N ALA A 129 16.08 10.20 -29.01
CA ALA A 129 15.50 9.34 -30.03
C ALA A 129 16.40 8.11 -30.33
N HIS A 130 17.72 8.28 -30.26
CA HIS A 130 18.68 7.18 -30.39
C HIS A 130 18.52 6.12 -29.28
N ASN A 131 18.38 6.54 -28.02
CA ASN A 131 18.15 5.64 -26.89
C ASN A 131 16.76 4.99 -26.95
N LEU A 132 15.76 5.73 -27.44
CA LEU A 132 14.40 5.21 -27.62
C LEU A 132 14.35 4.11 -28.70
N LEU A 133 15.17 4.21 -29.74
CA LEU A 133 15.33 3.17 -30.75
C LEU A 133 16.14 1.97 -30.21
N LEU A 134 17.14 2.22 -29.37
CA LEU A 134 17.96 1.16 -28.76
C LEU A 134 17.16 0.30 -27.77
N PHE A 135 16.22 0.91 -27.03
CA PHE A 135 15.37 0.24 -26.05
C PHE A 135 13.88 0.30 -26.46
N PRO A 136 13.43 -0.57 -27.38
CA PRO A 136 12.15 -0.37 -28.05
C PRO A 136 10.93 -0.74 -27.20
N SER A 137 11.11 -1.44 -26.08
CA SER A 137 10.02 -1.95 -25.24
C SER A 137 9.06 -0.86 -24.77
N GLY A 138 9.57 0.31 -24.38
CA GLY A 138 8.76 1.41 -23.85
C GLY A 138 7.77 1.97 -24.89
N TRP A 139 8.24 2.37 -26.06
CA TRP A 139 7.37 2.96 -27.08
C TRP A 139 6.50 1.92 -27.79
N ILE A 140 6.95 0.65 -27.91
CA ILE A 140 6.10 -0.44 -28.39
C ILE A 140 4.87 -0.59 -27.49
N VAL A 141 5.04 -0.60 -26.16
CA VAL A 141 3.91 -0.68 -25.22
C VAL A 141 2.95 0.49 -25.42
N VAL A 142 3.47 1.71 -25.59
CA VAL A 142 2.64 2.90 -25.85
C VAL A 142 1.85 2.76 -27.17
N ILE A 143 2.50 2.33 -28.25
CA ILE A 143 1.83 2.14 -29.55
C ILE A 143 0.76 1.04 -29.47
N VAL A 144 1.06 -0.10 -28.84
CA VAL A 144 0.10 -1.18 -28.64
C VAL A 144 -1.11 -0.68 -27.85
N LEU A 145 -0.87 0.10 -26.79
CA LEU A 145 -1.92 0.66 -25.96
C LEU A 145 -2.81 1.63 -26.75
N VAL A 146 -2.21 2.52 -27.57
CA VAL A 146 -2.95 3.41 -28.47
C VAL A 146 -3.74 2.61 -29.51
N ALA A 147 -3.15 1.59 -30.13
CA ALA A 147 -3.82 0.74 -31.11
C ALA A 147 -5.04 0.02 -30.50
N VAL A 148 -4.92 -0.48 -29.27
CA VAL A 148 -6.04 -1.11 -28.54
C VAL A 148 -7.15 -0.09 -28.28
N ILE A 149 -6.83 1.14 -27.87
CA ILE A 149 -7.85 2.19 -27.65
C ILE A 149 -8.56 2.57 -28.96
N ILE A 150 -7.83 2.67 -30.07
CA ILE A 150 -8.42 2.92 -31.40
C ILE A 150 -9.34 1.75 -31.80
N MET A 151 -8.90 0.51 -31.62
CA MET A 151 -9.71 -0.68 -31.89
C MET A 151 -10.98 -0.68 -31.04
N LEU A 152 -10.86 -0.42 -29.74
CA LEU A 152 -12.00 -0.28 -28.83
C LEU A 152 -12.92 0.85 -29.25
N TYR A 153 -12.41 1.97 -29.75
CA TYR A 153 -13.23 3.06 -30.28
C TYR A 153 -14.09 2.59 -31.46
N PHE A 154 -13.58 1.77 -32.37
CA PHE A 154 -14.38 1.27 -33.50
C PHE A 154 -15.38 0.17 -33.11
N VAL A 155 -14.99 -0.74 -32.21
CA VAL A 155 -15.86 -1.86 -31.79
C VAL A 155 -16.97 -1.39 -30.83
N THR A 156 -16.73 -0.35 -30.03
CA THR A 156 -17.69 0.12 -29.03
C THR A 156 -18.94 0.70 -29.69
N PRO A 157 -20.14 0.15 -29.41
CA PRO A 157 -21.38 0.62 -30.01
C PRO A 157 -21.70 2.05 -29.55
N THR A 158 -22.31 2.82 -30.45
CA THR A 158 -22.84 4.15 -30.13
C THR A 158 -24.17 4.01 -29.42
N ILE A 159 -24.17 4.21 -28.11
CA ILE A 159 -25.37 4.20 -27.26
C ILE A 159 -25.63 5.62 -26.78
N ASP A 160 -26.89 6.02 -26.73
CA ASP A 160 -27.31 7.32 -26.21
C ASP A 160 -26.97 7.48 -24.72
N ASP A 161 -26.00 8.36 -24.46
CA ASP A 161 -25.44 8.58 -23.13
C ASP A 161 -26.20 9.65 -22.35
N GLN A 162 -27.06 10.43 -23.01
CA GLN A 162 -27.79 11.52 -22.38
C GLN A 162 -28.86 10.97 -21.44
N PRO A 163 -29.02 11.52 -20.22
CA PRO A 163 -30.10 11.10 -19.34
C PRO A 163 -31.45 11.44 -19.97
N LEU A 164 -32.50 10.72 -19.60
CA LEU A 164 -33.82 10.89 -20.20
C LEU A 164 -34.38 12.31 -20.02
N ILE A 165 -34.05 12.97 -18.91
CA ILE A 165 -34.43 14.36 -18.64
C ILE A 165 -33.71 15.38 -19.52
N ALA A 166 -32.54 15.04 -20.09
CA ALA A 166 -31.80 15.93 -20.99
C ALA A 166 -32.30 15.84 -22.44
N HIS A 167 -33.07 14.80 -22.78
CA HIS A 167 -33.73 14.73 -24.07
C HIS A 167 -34.86 15.76 -24.12
N GLY A 168 -34.84 16.69 -25.08
CA GLY A 168 -35.93 17.66 -25.24
C GLY A 168 -37.30 17.00 -25.46
N ARG A 169 -37.33 15.80 -26.06
CA ARG A 169 -38.56 14.98 -26.22
C ARG A 169 -38.90 14.13 -24.99
N GLY A 170 -38.01 14.04 -24.00
CA GLY A 170 -38.20 13.30 -22.75
C GLY A 170 -39.33 13.85 -21.89
N VAL A 171 -39.75 15.10 -22.13
CA VAL A 171 -40.91 15.74 -21.49
C VAL A 171 -42.23 15.07 -21.88
N TYR A 172 -42.34 14.52 -23.10
CA TYR A 172 -43.57 13.91 -23.57
C TYR A 172 -43.78 12.52 -22.98
N LYS A 173 -44.93 12.32 -22.32
CA LYS A 173 -45.33 11.06 -21.67
C LYS A 173 -45.20 9.85 -22.60
N GLN A 174 -45.64 9.97 -23.85
CA GLN A 174 -45.58 8.88 -24.82
C GLN A 174 -44.14 8.44 -25.13
N PHE A 175 -43.21 9.38 -25.30
CA PHE A 175 -41.80 9.06 -25.56
C PHE A 175 -41.14 8.45 -24.33
N ARG A 176 -41.40 9.03 -23.16
CA ARG A 176 -40.89 8.56 -21.87
C ARG A 176 -41.34 7.13 -21.61
N ASP A 177 -42.64 6.85 -21.63
CA ASP A 177 -43.18 5.55 -21.26
C ASP A 177 -42.73 4.44 -22.23
N LYS A 178 -42.54 4.78 -23.53
CA LYS A 178 -42.02 3.84 -24.54
C LYS A 178 -40.53 3.47 -24.33
N HIS A 179 -39.70 4.41 -23.89
CA HIS A 179 -38.24 4.19 -23.78
C HIS A 179 -37.75 3.97 -22.35
N TRP A 180 -38.60 4.19 -21.33
CA TRP A 180 -38.23 4.17 -19.92
C TRP A 180 -37.47 2.91 -19.53
N SER A 181 -37.93 1.74 -19.98
CA SER A 181 -37.34 0.44 -19.65
C SER A 181 -35.90 0.25 -20.11
N SER A 182 -35.41 1.06 -21.06
CA SER A 182 -34.04 0.97 -21.59
C SER A 182 -33.02 1.84 -20.84
N PHE A 183 -33.48 2.74 -19.95
CA PHE A 183 -32.62 3.67 -19.22
C PHE A 183 -32.17 3.09 -17.88
N ARG A 184 -30.95 3.47 -17.45
CA ARG A 184 -30.38 3.07 -16.15
C ARG A 184 -31.34 3.33 -14.98
N GLY A 185 -31.98 4.50 -14.95
CA GLY A 185 -32.89 4.89 -13.87
C GLY A 185 -34.11 3.99 -13.70
N TYR A 186 -34.59 3.34 -14.77
CA TYR A 186 -35.66 2.35 -14.64
C TYR A 186 -35.19 1.12 -13.86
N HIS A 187 -34.00 0.60 -14.18
CA HIS A 187 -33.45 -0.58 -13.51
C HIS A 187 -33.16 -0.30 -12.03
N GLU A 188 -32.58 0.86 -11.71
CA GLU A 188 -32.34 1.29 -10.32
C GLU A 188 -33.65 1.37 -9.53
N ARG A 189 -34.67 2.01 -10.11
CA ARG A 189 -35.99 2.10 -9.48
C ARG A 189 -36.63 0.73 -9.32
N ASN A 190 -36.56 -0.14 -10.32
CA ASN A 190 -37.17 -1.46 -10.27
C ASN A 190 -36.53 -2.33 -9.16
N ILE A 191 -35.20 -2.31 -9.03
CA ILE A 191 -34.48 -3.07 -7.99
C ILE A 191 -34.76 -2.52 -6.59
N THR A 192 -34.81 -1.19 -6.43
CA THR A 192 -35.09 -0.59 -5.11
C THR A 192 -36.55 -0.80 -4.68
N THR A 193 -37.50 -0.66 -5.62
CA THR A 193 -38.95 -0.71 -5.35
C THR A 193 -39.49 -2.14 -5.25
N SER A 194 -38.80 -3.14 -5.81
CA SER A 194 -39.27 -4.54 -5.77
C SER A 194 -39.47 -5.00 -4.32
N LYS A 195 -40.65 -5.54 -4.00
CA LYS A 195 -40.94 -6.09 -2.67
C LYS A 195 -40.43 -7.53 -2.50
N ASP A 196 -40.24 -8.23 -3.62
CA ASP A 196 -39.93 -9.66 -3.64
C ASP A 196 -38.44 -9.99 -3.48
N LEU A 197 -37.56 -8.97 -3.58
CA LEU A 197 -36.11 -9.15 -3.46
C LEU A 197 -35.63 -8.89 -2.03
N ASN A 198 -34.87 -9.84 -1.48
CA ASN A 198 -34.19 -9.64 -0.20
C ASN A 198 -33.24 -8.43 -0.28
N PRO A 199 -33.02 -7.70 0.83
CA PRO A 199 -32.15 -6.52 0.87
C PRO A 199 -30.73 -6.79 0.36
N PHE A 200 -30.19 -7.97 0.68
CA PHE A 200 -28.87 -8.39 0.19
C PHE A 200 -28.84 -8.51 -1.34
N PHE A 201 -29.82 -9.18 -1.94
CA PHE A 201 -29.90 -9.29 -3.41
C PHE A 201 -30.11 -7.93 -4.07
N LYS A 202 -30.86 -7.02 -3.45
CA LYS A 202 -30.96 -5.63 -3.93
C LYS A 202 -29.59 -4.96 -3.98
N LEU A 203 -28.79 -5.09 -2.92
CA LEU A 203 -27.43 -4.54 -2.89
C LEU A 203 -26.55 -5.16 -3.99
N VAL A 204 -26.60 -6.48 -4.16
CA VAL A 204 -25.84 -7.17 -5.21
C VAL A 204 -26.25 -6.69 -6.61
N PHE A 205 -27.55 -6.60 -6.90
CA PHE A 205 -28.03 -6.13 -8.20
C PHE A 205 -27.71 -4.66 -8.45
N LEU A 206 -27.80 -3.80 -7.43
CA LEU A 206 -27.37 -2.40 -7.54
C LEU A 206 -25.86 -2.30 -7.77
N THR A 207 -25.07 -3.11 -7.08
CA THR A 207 -23.60 -3.16 -7.26
C THR A 207 -23.24 -3.66 -8.66
N LEU A 208 -23.91 -4.70 -9.16
CA LEU A 208 -23.71 -5.18 -10.54
C LEU A 208 -24.13 -4.13 -11.57
N LEU A 209 -25.22 -3.39 -11.32
CA LEU A 209 -25.67 -2.30 -12.19
C LEU A 209 -24.67 -1.13 -12.20
N ALA A 210 -24.16 -0.75 -11.03
CA ALA A 210 -23.12 0.26 -10.88
C ALA A 210 -21.83 -0.18 -11.58
N LEU A 211 -21.36 -1.40 -11.32
CA LEU A 211 -20.17 -1.97 -11.94
C LEU A 211 -20.32 -2.03 -13.47
N ARG A 212 -21.48 -2.39 -13.99
CA ARG A 212 -21.76 -2.40 -15.43
C ARG A 212 -21.76 -0.99 -16.06
N CYS A 213 -22.15 0.05 -15.33
CA CYS A 213 -22.26 1.42 -15.86
C CYS A 213 -21.04 2.31 -15.58
N GLU A 214 -20.28 2.03 -14.53
CA GLU A 214 -19.19 2.88 -14.02
C GLU A 214 -17.82 2.26 -14.26
N HIS A 215 -17.74 0.93 -14.39
CA HIS A 215 -16.46 0.29 -14.66
C HIS A 215 -15.95 0.67 -16.07
N PRO A 216 -14.69 1.11 -16.22
CA PRO A 216 -14.19 1.70 -17.46
C PRO A 216 -14.24 0.74 -18.65
N LEU A 217 -14.00 -0.57 -18.42
CA LEU A 217 -14.05 -1.58 -19.47
C LEU A 217 -15.46 -2.14 -19.74
N LEU A 218 -16.16 -2.65 -18.73
CA LEU A 218 -17.51 -3.20 -18.87
C LEU A 218 -18.53 -2.17 -19.36
N SER A 219 -18.39 -0.90 -18.97
CA SER A 219 -19.29 0.16 -19.43
C SER A 219 -19.10 0.54 -20.89
N LEU A 220 -18.04 0.11 -21.57
CA LEU A 220 -17.92 0.29 -23.02
C LEU A 220 -18.93 -0.61 -23.75
N PHE A 221 -18.98 -1.90 -23.38
CA PHE A 221 -19.76 -2.89 -24.12
C PHE A 221 -21.18 -3.07 -23.60
N PHE A 222 -21.38 -3.01 -22.29
CA PHE A 222 -22.63 -3.45 -21.68
C PHE A 222 -23.46 -2.32 -21.08
N ARG A 223 -23.13 -1.04 -21.28
CA ARG A 223 -23.85 0.06 -20.60
C ARG A 223 -25.33 0.18 -20.96
N TYR A 224 -26.10 0.69 -20.01
CA TYR A 224 -27.48 1.16 -20.22
C TYR A 224 -27.49 2.61 -20.72
N LYS A 225 -28.60 3.01 -21.35
CA LYS A 225 -28.81 4.40 -21.81
C LYS A 225 -28.92 5.36 -20.62
N GLY A 226 -28.49 6.60 -20.83
CA GLY A 226 -28.55 7.67 -19.83
C GLY A 226 -27.57 7.52 -18.67
N SER A 227 -26.40 6.94 -18.95
CA SER A 227 -25.32 6.81 -17.96
C SER A 227 -24.58 8.14 -17.67
N GLY A 228 -24.76 9.16 -18.52
CA GLY A 228 -24.22 10.51 -18.33
C GLY A 228 -22.79 10.73 -18.86
N TYR A 229 -22.09 9.69 -19.30
CA TYR A 229 -20.72 9.80 -19.81
C TYR A 229 -20.63 9.43 -21.28
N LEU A 230 -20.03 10.32 -22.07
CA LEU A 230 -19.78 10.10 -23.49
C LEU A 230 -18.79 8.94 -23.68
N LYS A 231 -18.95 8.22 -24.79
CA LYS A 231 -18.00 7.18 -25.25
C LYS A 231 -16.53 7.65 -25.23
N THR A 232 -16.27 8.87 -25.70
CA THR A 232 -14.92 9.46 -25.74
C THR A 232 -14.33 9.68 -24.34
N GLN A 233 -15.14 10.16 -23.40
CA GLN A 233 -14.73 10.37 -22.01
C GLN A 233 -14.37 9.04 -21.32
N ARG A 234 -15.15 7.99 -21.57
CA ARG A 234 -14.91 6.65 -21.01
C ARG A 234 -13.61 6.03 -21.55
N LEU A 235 -13.37 6.12 -22.86
CA LEU A 235 -12.11 5.67 -23.47
C LEU A 235 -10.91 6.48 -22.97
N GLY A 236 -11.07 7.80 -22.81
CA GLY A 236 -10.05 8.65 -22.20
C GLY A 236 -9.72 8.24 -20.76
N ALA A 237 -10.74 7.98 -19.93
CA ALA A 237 -10.53 7.50 -18.57
C ALA A 237 -9.84 6.13 -18.52
N LEU A 238 -10.18 5.20 -19.44
CA LEU A 238 -9.51 3.91 -19.56
C LEU A 238 -8.03 4.07 -19.95
N LEU A 239 -7.74 4.91 -20.95
CA LEU A 239 -6.40 5.24 -21.41
C LEU A 239 -5.55 5.81 -20.25
N THR A 240 -6.06 6.82 -19.54
CA THR A 240 -5.37 7.42 -18.40
C THR A 240 -5.07 6.37 -17.33
N LYS A 241 -6.03 5.49 -17.01
CA LYS A 241 -5.82 4.43 -16.02
C LYS A 241 -4.71 3.47 -16.44
N TRP A 242 -4.68 3.05 -17.70
CA TRP A 242 -3.63 2.16 -18.21
C TRP A 242 -2.25 2.83 -18.23
N VAL A 243 -2.16 4.09 -18.67
CA VAL A 243 -0.91 4.86 -18.64
C VAL A 243 -0.40 5.01 -17.21
N CYS A 244 -1.26 5.31 -16.23
CA CYS A 244 -0.87 5.38 -14.83
C CYS A 244 -0.34 4.04 -14.32
N ILE A 245 -1.00 2.92 -14.63
CA ILE A 245 -0.54 1.58 -14.22
C ILE A 245 0.84 1.29 -14.82
N VAL A 246 1.02 1.52 -16.12
CA VAL A 246 2.31 1.30 -16.80
C VAL A 246 3.40 2.21 -16.22
N ALA A 247 3.09 3.48 -15.94
CA ALA A 247 4.02 4.42 -15.34
C ALA A 247 4.44 4.00 -13.93
N ILE A 248 3.48 3.57 -13.10
CA ILE A 248 3.74 3.07 -11.74
C ILE A 248 4.58 1.80 -11.80
N SER A 249 4.23 0.85 -12.67
CA SER A 249 5.03 -0.38 -12.86
C SER A 249 6.43 -0.06 -13.36
N GLY A 250 6.58 0.87 -14.31
CA GLY A 250 7.88 1.33 -14.80
C GLY A 250 8.72 1.96 -13.69
N PHE A 251 8.10 2.73 -12.80
CA PHE A 251 8.77 3.31 -11.64
C PHE A 251 9.26 2.25 -10.65
N PHE A 252 8.42 1.25 -10.34
CA PHE A 252 8.79 0.19 -9.39
C PHE A 252 9.82 -0.80 -9.95
N PHE A 253 9.70 -1.22 -11.21
CA PHE A 253 10.56 -2.26 -11.79
C PHE A 253 11.79 -1.71 -12.50
N GLY A 254 11.75 -0.49 -13.03
CA GLY A 254 12.91 0.16 -13.66
C GLY A 254 14.07 0.40 -12.70
N ALA A 255 13.77 0.52 -11.40
CA ALA A 255 14.75 0.69 -10.34
C ALA A 255 15.66 -0.53 -10.12
N SER A 256 15.17 -1.75 -10.39
CA SER A 256 15.87 -3.00 -10.04
C SER A 256 16.83 -3.51 -11.11
N GLY A 257 16.83 -2.92 -12.30
CA GLY A 257 17.55 -3.42 -13.49
C GLY A 257 19.00 -2.97 -13.66
N HIS A 258 19.50 -2.04 -12.85
CA HIS A 258 20.92 -1.67 -12.83
C HIS A 258 21.63 -2.40 -11.68
N LYS A 259 22.02 -3.64 -11.94
CA LYS A 259 23.14 -4.32 -11.29
C LYS A 259 24.12 -4.76 -12.37
#